data_AF-A0A2U0S5A9-F1
#
_entry.id   AF-A0A2U0S5A9-F1
#
_cell.length_a   1.000
_cell.length_b   1.000
_cell.length_c   1.000
_cell.angle_alpha   90.00
_cell.angle_beta   90.00
_cell.angle_gamma   90.00
#
_symmetry.space_group_name_H-M   'P 1'
#
loop_
_entity.id
_entity.type
_entity.pdbx_description
1 polymer ?
#
loop_
_entity_poly.entity_id
_entity_poly.type
_entity_poly.pdbx_seq_one_letter_code
_entity_poly.pdbx_strand_id
1 'polypeptide(L)'
;HMNQENRPRIMVCSDYDFAFDLKGIEFDERDSHAGTIETSRVMAIRPDLMKGKGTRNYPDLPRFEITPDPERYFPSGVMGDPTIAAAKKGQKINEYVIEQIVKLVKELEQ
;
A
#
# COMPACT_ATOMS: atom_id res chain seq x y z
N HIS A 1 28.96 -16.49 24.13
CA HIS A 1 28.14 -15.31 23.75
C HIS A 1 28.82 -14.61 22.58
N MET A 2 28.14 -14.39 21.44
CA MET A 2 28.71 -13.73 20.26
C MET A 2 29.17 -12.29 20.56
N ASN A 3 30.35 -11.92 20.04
CA ASN A 3 30.84 -10.54 19.99
C ASN A 3 29.75 -9.62 19.42
N GLN A 4 29.58 -8.45 20.04
CA GLN A 4 28.58 -7.45 19.61
C GLN A 4 28.75 -7.04 18.14
N GLU A 5 29.98 -7.01 17.63
CA GLU A 5 30.30 -6.60 16.24
C GLU A 5 29.76 -7.54 15.16
N ASN A 6 29.47 -8.82 15.47
CA ASN A 6 29.04 -9.81 14.48
C ASN A 6 27.56 -10.20 14.61
N ARG A 7 26.74 -9.40 15.30
CA ARG A 7 25.31 -9.71 15.45
C ARG A 7 24.53 -9.25 14.21
N PRO A 8 23.73 -10.14 13.58
CA PRO A 8 22.88 -9.72 12.48
C PRO A 8 21.84 -8.71 12.98
N ARG A 9 21.68 -7.61 12.24
CA ARG A 9 20.55 -6.69 12.35
C ARG A 9 19.54 -7.07 11.28
N ILE A 10 18.29 -7.29 11.67
CA ILE A 10 17.20 -7.65 10.76
C ILE A 10 16.12 -6.59 10.88
N MET A 11 15.65 -6.09 9.74
CA MET A 11 14.48 -5.21 9.64
C MET A 11 13.45 -5.85 8.70
N VAL A 12 12.18 -5.68 9.06
CA VAL A 12 11.04 -6.04 8.23
C VAL A 12 10.13 -4.82 8.17
N CYS A 13 9.83 -4.36 6.96
CA CYS A 13 8.85 -3.29 6.71
C CYS A 13 8.10 -3.59 5.41
N SER A 14 6.92 -2.99 5.27
CA SER A 14 6.21 -2.94 4.00
C SER A 14 6.46 -1.58 3.36
N ASP A 15 6.69 -1.55 2.05
CA ASP A 15 6.75 -0.29 1.32
C ASP A 15 5.42 0.49 1.37
N TYR A 16 4.32 -0.22 1.65
CA TYR A 16 3.02 0.38 1.91
C TYR A 16 2.94 1.15 3.22
N ASP A 17 3.81 0.88 4.20
CA ASP A 17 3.87 1.70 5.42
C ASP A 17 4.16 3.15 5.04
N PHE A 18 5.06 3.38 4.08
CA PHE A 18 5.35 4.70 3.51
C PHE A 18 4.28 5.16 2.51
N ALA A 19 3.78 4.28 1.64
CA ALA A 19 2.75 4.68 0.68
C ALA A 19 1.48 5.20 1.39
N PHE A 20 1.18 4.67 2.57
CA PHE A 20 0.03 5.05 3.38
C PHE A 20 0.23 6.30 4.23
N ASP A 21 1.45 6.82 4.38
CA ASP A 21 1.69 8.17 4.95
C ASP A 21 0.98 9.27 4.16
N LEU A 22 0.68 9.02 2.88
CA LEU A 22 -0.02 9.95 1.99
C LEU A 22 -1.55 9.92 2.16
N LYS A 23 -2.09 8.98 2.95
CA LYS A 23 -3.53 8.91 3.25
C LYS A 23 -3.96 10.05 4.17
N GLY A 24 -5.15 10.61 3.93
CA GLY A 24 -5.64 11.80 4.63
C GLY A 24 -4.98 13.12 4.22
N ILE A 25 -3.89 13.06 3.44
CA ILE A 25 -3.19 14.22 2.90
C ILE A 25 -3.51 14.38 1.41
N GLU A 26 -3.21 13.35 0.62
CA GLU A 26 -3.41 13.35 -0.84
C GLU A 26 -4.43 12.31 -1.32
N PHE A 27 -4.69 11.29 -0.50
CA PHE A 27 -5.62 10.21 -0.79
C PHE A 27 -6.65 10.06 0.33
N ASP A 28 -7.78 9.42 0.05
CA ASP A 28 -8.81 9.14 1.05
C ASP A 28 -8.21 8.34 2.22
N GLU A 29 -8.54 8.73 3.46
CA GLU A 29 -8.04 8.06 4.66
C GLU A 29 -8.47 6.58 4.76
N ARG A 30 -9.53 6.21 4.04
CA ARG A 30 -10.07 4.84 3.98
C ARG A 30 -9.47 4.02 2.85
N ASP A 31 -8.58 4.59 2.02
CA ASP A 31 -7.93 3.85 0.93
C ASP A 31 -7.08 2.70 1.50
N SER A 32 -7.28 1.50 0.97
CA SER A 32 -6.60 0.30 1.44
C SER A 32 -6.42 -0.64 0.23
N HIS A 33 -7.13 -1.76 0.16
CA HIS A 33 -6.94 -2.75 -0.88
C HIS A 33 -7.64 -2.43 -2.20
N ALA A 34 -6.96 -2.64 -3.32
CA ALA A 34 -7.35 -2.32 -4.68
C ALA A 34 -7.88 -0.88 -4.84
N GLY A 35 -7.43 0.01 -3.95
CA GLY A 35 -7.83 1.41 -3.90
C GLY A 35 -7.08 2.28 -4.90
N THR A 36 -7.12 3.58 -4.65
CA THR A 36 -6.42 4.61 -5.43
C THR A 36 -4.92 4.35 -5.42
N ILE A 37 -4.35 4.04 -4.25
CA ILE A 37 -2.89 3.93 -4.07
C ILE A 37 -2.36 2.73 -4.87
N GLU A 38 -2.86 1.52 -4.58
CA GLU A 38 -2.43 0.29 -5.26
C GLU A 38 -2.61 0.37 -6.77
N THR A 39 -3.81 0.76 -7.21
CA THR A 39 -4.13 0.84 -8.65
C THR A 39 -3.26 1.86 -9.36
N SER A 40 -3.04 3.03 -8.76
CA SER A 40 -2.20 4.06 -9.38
C SER A 40 -0.76 3.59 -9.52
N ARG A 41 -0.20 2.92 -8.49
CA ARG A 41 1.16 2.39 -8.51
C ARG A 41 1.36 1.35 -9.61
N VAL A 42 0.42 0.40 -9.75
CA VAL A 42 0.44 -0.59 -10.83
C VAL A 42 0.36 0.09 -12.20
N MET A 43 -0.53 1.07 -12.37
CA MET A 43 -0.63 1.85 -13.62
C MET A 43 0.68 2.56 -13.99
N ALA A 44 1.48 2.97 -13.01
CA ALA A 44 2.78 3.61 -13.25
C ALA A 44 3.89 2.61 -13.58
N ILE A 45 3.89 1.43 -12.96
CA ILE A 45 4.97 0.44 -13.08
C ILE A 45 4.74 -0.50 -14.27
N ARG A 46 3.52 -1.02 -14.42
CA ARG A 46 3.12 -2.02 -15.41
C ARG A 46 1.72 -1.74 -15.95
N PRO A 47 1.54 -0.63 -16.69
CA PRO A 47 0.24 -0.27 -17.27
C PRO A 47 -0.34 -1.36 -18.17
N ASP A 48 0.50 -2.19 -18.78
CA ASP A 48 0.12 -3.32 -19.63
C ASP A 48 -0.62 -4.44 -18.86
N LEU A 49 -0.51 -4.50 -17.54
CA LEU A 49 -1.24 -5.45 -16.70
C LEU A 49 -2.64 -4.96 -16.32
N MET A 50 -2.99 -3.72 -16.64
CA MET A 50 -4.29 -3.14 -16.33
C MET A 50 -5.36 -3.68 -17.28
N LYS A 51 -6.26 -4.51 -16.74
CA LYS A 51 -7.43 -5.03 -17.46
C LYS A 51 -8.69 -4.17 -17.32
N GLY A 52 -8.65 -3.20 -16.41
CA GLY A 52 -9.77 -2.33 -16.06
C GLY A 52 -9.60 -1.77 -14.66
N LYS A 53 -10.54 -0.93 -14.24
CA LYS A 53 -10.63 -0.43 -12.86
C LYS A 53 -11.85 -1.07 -12.19
N GLY A 54 -11.70 -1.39 -10.91
CA GLY A 54 -12.84 -1.78 -10.08
C GLY A 54 -13.78 -0.61 -9.82
N THR A 55 -14.86 -0.88 -9.10
CA THR A 55 -15.77 0.16 -8.59
C THR A 55 -15.33 0.61 -7.21
N ARG A 56 -15.55 1.88 -6.90
CA ARG A 56 -15.38 2.41 -5.54
C ARG A 56 -16.20 1.61 -4.55
N ASN A 57 -15.57 1.17 -3.46
CA ASN A 57 -16.24 0.48 -2.37
C ASN A 57 -15.46 0.67 -1.06
N TYR A 58 -16.18 0.84 0.04
CA TYR A 58 -15.61 0.82 1.39
C TYR A 58 -16.44 -0.18 2.20
N PRO A 59 -16.00 -1.44 2.27
CA PRO A 59 -16.73 -2.48 2.98
C PRO A 59 -16.86 -2.14 4.47
N ASP A 60 -17.99 -2.48 5.06
CA ASP A 60 -18.19 -2.47 6.51
C ASP A 60 -17.93 -3.90 7.02
N LEU A 61 -16.73 -4.12 7.56
CA LEU A 61 -16.29 -5.44 8.02
C LEU A 61 -16.68 -5.66 9.48
N PRO A 62 -17.13 -6.86 9.86
CA PRO A 62 -17.47 -7.16 11.25
C PRO A 62 -16.23 -7.05 12.14
N ARG A 63 -16.39 -6.38 13.29
CA ARG A 63 -15.27 -6.10 14.19
C ARG A 63 -14.86 -7.36 14.96
N PHE A 64 -13.64 -7.84 14.71
CA PHE A 64 -13.00 -9.02 15.34
C PHE A 64 -13.61 -10.38 14.99
N GLU A 65 -14.53 -10.45 14.03
CA GLU A 65 -15.17 -11.70 13.63
C GLU A 65 -14.37 -12.40 12.53
N ILE A 66 -14.17 -13.70 12.69
CA ILE A 66 -13.69 -14.57 11.61
C ILE A 66 -14.93 -15.10 10.90
N THR A 67 -15.19 -14.59 9.70
CA THR A 67 -16.32 -15.03 8.85
C THR A 67 -15.82 -16.08 7.84
N PRO A 68 -16.59 -17.17 7.62
CA PRO A 68 -16.29 -18.14 6.56
C PRO A 68 -16.60 -17.62 5.15
N ASP A 69 -17.31 -16.49 5.04
CA ASP A 69 -17.90 -15.89 3.84
C ASP A 69 -17.62 -14.37 3.73
N PRO A 70 -16.33 -13.95 3.75
CA PRO A 70 -15.95 -12.54 3.74
C PRO A 70 -16.41 -11.77 2.51
N GLU A 71 -16.68 -12.46 1.39
CA GLU A 71 -17.21 -11.87 0.16
C GLU A 71 -18.58 -11.19 0.36
N ARG A 72 -19.34 -11.56 1.38
CA ARG A 72 -20.59 -10.85 1.73
C ARG A 72 -20.35 -9.41 2.13
N TYR A 73 -19.25 -9.16 2.83
CA TYR A 73 -18.85 -7.83 3.27
C TYR A 73 -17.92 -7.16 2.26
N PHE A 74 -17.19 -7.95 1.47
CA PHE A 74 -16.17 -7.48 0.54
C PHE A 74 -16.37 -7.96 -0.91
N PRO A 75 -17.54 -7.74 -1.53
CA PRO A 75 -17.94 -8.41 -2.78
C PRO A 75 -17.09 -8.03 -3.99
N SER A 76 -16.56 -6.81 -4.02
CA SER A 76 -15.71 -6.33 -5.12
C SER A 76 -14.22 -6.65 -4.92
N GLY A 77 -13.82 -7.07 -3.71
CA GLY A 77 -12.42 -7.08 -3.30
C GLY A 77 -11.76 -5.70 -3.23
N VAL A 78 -12.52 -4.60 -3.35
CA VAL A 78 -12.02 -3.22 -3.34
C VAL A 78 -12.41 -2.51 -2.05
N MET A 79 -11.41 -2.01 -1.32
CA MET A 79 -11.50 -1.13 -0.15
C MET A 79 -10.78 0.18 -0.49
N GLY A 80 -11.46 1.06 -1.21
CA GLY A 80 -10.90 2.29 -1.74
C GLY A 80 -11.63 2.77 -3.00
N ASP A 81 -10.99 3.69 -3.72
CA ASP A 81 -11.52 4.25 -4.98
C ASP A 81 -10.54 4.10 -6.16
N PRO A 82 -10.50 2.94 -6.84
CA PRO A 82 -9.67 2.76 -8.02
C PRO A 82 -10.13 3.61 -9.22
N THR A 83 -11.34 4.17 -9.20
CA THR A 83 -11.88 4.93 -10.34
C THR A 83 -11.06 6.19 -10.59
N ILE A 84 -10.59 6.82 -9.51
CA ILE A 84 -9.75 8.04 -9.53
C ILE A 84 -8.24 7.75 -9.61
N ALA A 85 -7.84 6.49 -9.78
CA ALA A 85 -6.44 6.10 -9.93
C ALA A 85 -5.84 6.63 -11.24
N ALA A 86 -4.57 7.00 -11.21
CA ALA A 86 -3.86 7.51 -12.38
C ALA A 86 -2.36 7.20 -12.31
N ALA A 87 -1.74 6.93 -13.47
CA ALA A 87 -0.30 6.64 -13.54
C ALA A 87 0.55 7.76 -12.93
N LYS A 88 0.19 9.04 -13.13
CA LYS A 88 0.88 10.18 -12.51
C LYS A 88 0.85 10.15 -10.98
N LYS A 89 -0.28 9.76 -10.38
CA LYS A 89 -0.38 9.57 -8.92
C LYS A 89 0.54 8.43 -8.47
N GLY A 90 0.54 7.33 -9.22
CA GLY A 90 1.38 6.17 -8.95
C GLY A 90 2.86 6.48 -8.99
N GLN A 91 3.30 7.25 -9.99
CA GLN A 91 4.68 7.70 -10.09
C GLN A 91 5.08 8.50 -8.85
N LYS A 92 4.26 9.47 -8.44
CA LYS A 92 4.51 10.26 -7.23
C LYS A 92 4.61 9.39 -5.97
N ILE A 93 3.69 8.45 -5.80
CA ILE A 93 3.71 7.52 -4.67
C ILE A 93 5.01 6.69 -4.69
N ASN A 94 5.37 6.12 -5.84
CA ASN A 94 6.56 5.30 -5.96
C ASN A 94 7.85 6.09 -5.68
N GLU A 95 7.94 7.33 -6.16
CA GLU A 95 9.08 8.22 -5.88
C GLU A 95 9.19 8.52 -4.38
N TYR A 96 8.08 8.82 -3.71
CA TYR A 96 8.05 9.02 -2.26
C TYR A 96 8.50 7.78 -1.48
N VAL A 97 7.95 6.60 -1.83
CA VAL A 97 8.30 5.32 -1.20
C VAL A 97 9.80 5.03 -1.36
N ILE A 98 10.35 5.22 -2.55
CA ILE A 98 11.78 5.04 -2.82
C ILE A 98 12.60 6.00 -1.94
N GLU A 99 12.20 7.26 -1.85
CA GLU A 99 12.88 8.26 -1.03
C GLU A 99 12.91 7.84 0.46
N GLN A 100 11.78 7.40 1.02
CA GLN A 100 11.72 7.00 2.43
C GLN A 100 12.50 5.72 2.72
N ILE A 101 12.43 4.71 1.85
CA ILE A 101 13.21 3.48 2.01
C ILE A 101 14.71 3.78 1.95
N VAL A 102 15.16 4.65 1.04
CA VAL A 102 16.57 5.05 0.95
C VAL A 102 17.02 5.78 2.22
N LYS A 103 16.18 6.64 2.80
CA LYS A 103 16.47 7.29 4.10
C LYS A 103 16.61 6.25 5.21
N LEU A 104 15.64 5.35 5.32
CA LEU A 104 15.65 4.28 6.32
C LEU A 104 16.91 3.41 6.24
N VAL A 105 17.32 3.00 5.04
CA VAL A 105 18.55 2.21 4.85
C VAL A 105 19.77 2.96 5.36
N LYS A 106 19.91 4.25 5.05
CA LYS A 106 21.03 5.09 5.52
C LYS A 106 21.04 5.31 7.02
N GLU A 107 19.87 5.40 7.65
CA GLU A 107 19.74 5.47 9.11
C GLU A 107 20.19 4.17 9.78
N LEU A 108 19.99 3.03 9.12
CA LEU A 108 20.39 1.72 9.64
C LEU A 108 21.86 1.38 9.44
N GLU A 109 22.52 2.02 8.48
CA GLU A 109 23.97 1.88 8.27
C GLU A 109 24.80 2.54 9.38
N GLN A 110 24.18 3.44 10.15
CA GLN A 110 24.74 4.04 11.37
C GLN A 110 24.69 3.04 12.54
#